data_AF-A0A2E0GTN7-F1
#
_entry.id   AF-A0A2E0GTN7-F1
#
_cell.length_a   1.000
_cell.length_b   1.000
_cell.length_c   1.000
_cell.angle_alpha   90.00
_cell.angle_beta   90.00
_cell.angle_gamma   90.00
#
_symmetry.space_group_name_H-M   'P 1'
#
loop_
_entity.id
_entity.type
_entity.pdbx_description
1 polymer ?
#
loop_
_entity_poly.entity_id
_entity_poly.type
_entity_poly.pdbx_seq_one_letter_code
_entity_poly.pdbx_strand_id
1 'polypeptide(L)'
;MTSIPVLQLAFYFFSALLIISSCLVVLLRDLVKSALFLVLCFFAAAVLWMILQAEFLSLVLIFVYVGAVMTLFLFVVMMLAVDQVKLQRVGFYRFLPVALFVLIFMLGIMVYALNAHHFLAGNTALTMQPANYDNVGMIGQLLYSDYIYPVEIVAAILLVAMISAIVLGFFGTKKEARYQKVADQQRVSKASRLRIINDKDRT
;
A
#
# COMPACT_ATOMS: atom_id res chain seq x y z
N MET A 1 20.99 -38.58 1.07
CA MET A 1 20.40 -38.14 -0.21
C MET A 1 18.92 -37.82 0.02
N THR A 2 18.59 -36.52 -0.08
CA THR A 2 17.28 -35.97 -0.50
C THR A 2 16.00 -36.40 0.23
N SER A 3 15.92 -36.24 1.55
CA SER A 3 14.67 -35.72 2.13
C SER A 3 14.82 -34.20 2.19
N ILE A 4 14.46 -33.50 1.12
CA ILE A 4 14.25 -32.05 1.25
C ILE A 4 13.17 -31.94 2.33
N PRO A 5 13.47 -31.38 3.52
CA PRO A 5 12.44 -31.20 4.51
C PRO A 5 11.36 -30.37 3.82
N VAL A 6 10.10 -30.80 3.90
CA VAL A 6 8.96 -30.20 3.18
C VAL A 6 8.96 -28.66 3.33
N LEU A 7 9.43 -28.19 4.49
CA LEU A 7 9.65 -26.77 4.81
C LEU A 7 10.66 -26.05 3.90
N GLN A 8 11.81 -26.66 3.57
CA GLN A 8 12.79 -26.06 2.64
C GLN A 8 12.24 -26.00 1.21
N LEU A 9 11.53 -27.04 0.77
CA LEU A 9 10.90 -27.02 -0.55
C LEU A 9 9.84 -25.92 -0.63
N ALA A 10 8.98 -25.80 0.40
CA ALA A 10 8.02 -24.73 0.51
C ALA A 10 8.70 -23.35 0.53
N PHE A 11 9.77 -23.19 1.31
CA PHE A 11 10.54 -21.95 1.39
C PHE A 11 11.06 -21.50 0.01
N TYR A 12 11.74 -22.38 -0.72
CA TYR A 12 12.29 -22.03 -2.04
C TYR A 12 11.17 -21.77 -3.06
N PHE A 13 10.09 -22.55 -3.02
CA PHE A 13 8.94 -22.35 -3.89
C PHE A 13 8.27 -20.99 -3.67
N PHE A 14 7.92 -20.65 -2.42
CA PHE A 14 7.27 -19.38 -2.10
C PHE A 14 8.23 -18.18 -2.26
N SER A 15 9.53 -18.35 -2.02
CA SER A 15 10.53 -17.32 -2.28
C SER A 15 10.65 -17.01 -3.78
N ALA A 16 10.73 -18.05 -4.63
CA ALA A 16 10.74 -17.88 -6.07
C ALA A 16 9.43 -17.24 -6.57
N LEU A 17 8.29 -17.70 -6.05
CA LEU A 17 6.97 -17.14 -6.36
C LEU A 17 6.90 -15.64 -6.00
N LEU A 18 7.42 -15.25 -4.84
CA LEU A 18 7.47 -13.86 -4.39
C LEU A 18 8.31 -12.99 -5.34
N ILE A 19 9.52 -13.44 -5.69
CA ILE A 19 10.42 -12.69 -6.59
C ILE A 19 9.80 -12.53 -7.98
N ILE A 20 9.25 -13.61 -8.54
CA ILE A 20 8.60 -13.59 -9.86
C ILE A 20 7.40 -12.65 -9.81
N SER A 21 6.55 -12.77 -8.79
CA SER A 21 5.37 -11.92 -8.64
C SER A 21 5.77 -10.45 -8.49
N SER A 22 6.78 -10.13 -7.67
CA SER A 22 7.23 -8.74 -7.47
C SER A 22 7.79 -8.13 -8.75
N CYS A 23 8.46 -8.95 -9.57
CA CYS A 23 8.92 -8.53 -10.89
C CYS A 23 7.72 -8.24 -11.81
N LEU A 24 6.72 -9.12 -11.83
CA LEU A 24 5.51 -8.94 -12.64
C LEU A 24 4.71 -7.70 -12.23
N VAL A 25 4.63 -7.36 -10.94
CA VAL A 25 3.97 -6.13 -10.46
C VAL A 25 4.56 -4.87 -11.11
N VAL A 26 5.89 -4.83 -11.31
CA VAL A 26 6.58 -3.65 -11.86
C VAL A 26 6.64 -3.68 -13.39
N LEU A 27 6.70 -4.89 -13.99
CA LEU A 27 6.83 -5.04 -15.44
C LEU A 27 5.49 -4.94 -16.19
N LEU A 28 4.37 -5.28 -15.55
CA LEU A 28 3.06 -5.25 -16.18
C LEU A 28 2.54 -3.82 -16.31
N ARG A 29 1.85 -3.55 -17.43
CA ARG A 29 1.28 -2.23 -17.74
C ARG A 29 -0.17 -2.08 -17.31
N ASP A 30 -0.82 -3.22 -17.14
CA ASP A 30 -2.21 -3.28 -16.72
C ASP A 30 -2.23 -3.14 -15.19
N LEU A 31 -2.88 -2.09 -14.71
CA LEU A 31 -2.88 -1.72 -13.30
C LEU A 31 -3.63 -2.74 -12.44
N VAL A 32 -4.68 -3.37 -13.00
CA VAL A 32 -5.44 -4.43 -12.34
C VAL A 32 -4.60 -5.70 -12.22
N LYS A 33 -3.94 -6.12 -13.33
CA LYS A 33 -3.05 -7.29 -13.28
C LYS A 33 -1.90 -7.08 -12.30
N SER A 34 -1.31 -5.88 -12.29
CA SER A 34 -0.23 -5.54 -11.36
C SER A 34 -0.70 -5.61 -9.90
N ALA A 35 -1.91 -5.12 -9.60
CA ALA A 35 -2.49 -5.26 -8.25
C ALA A 35 -2.75 -6.72 -7.84
N LEU A 36 -3.21 -7.58 -8.77
CA LEU A 36 -3.39 -9.01 -8.50
C LEU A 36 -2.05 -9.73 -8.21
N PHE A 37 -0.98 -9.40 -8.94
CA PHE A 37 0.35 -9.95 -8.63
C PHE A 37 0.90 -9.41 -7.30
N LEU A 38 0.52 -8.20 -6.89
CA LEU A 38 0.91 -7.65 -5.59
C LEU A 38 0.22 -8.39 -4.43
N VAL A 39 -1.07 -8.73 -4.60
CA VAL A 39 -1.78 -9.63 -3.67
C VAL A 39 -1.05 -10.98 -3.55
N LEU A 40 -0.61 -11.55 -4.68
CA LEU A 40 0.17 -12.80 -4.69
C LEU A 40 1.52 -12.65 -3.96
N CYS A 41 2.19 -11.49 -4.06
CA CYS A 41 3.41 -11.21 -3.31
C CYS A 41 3.18 -11.25 -1.80
N PHE A 42 2.15 -10.55 -1.31
CA PHE A 42 1.84 -10.53 0.12
C PHE A 42 1.42 -11.90 0.64
N PHE A 43 0.68 -12.67 -0.16
CA PHE A 43 0.35 -14.05 0.19
C PHE A 43 1.61 -14.93 0.31
N ALA A 44 2.51 -14.88 -0.68
CA ALA A 44 3.77 -15.62 -0.62
C ALA A 44 4.63 -15.20 0.57
N ALA A 45 4.70 -13.90 0.87
CA ALA A 45 5.40 -13.37 2.03
C ALA A 45 4.79 -13.84 3.36
N ALA A 46 3.46 -13.92 3.45
CA ALA A 46 2.78 -14.41 4.65
C ALA A 46 3.17 -15.86 4.94
N VAL A 47 3.23 -16.71 3.91
CA VAL A 47 3.68 -18.10 4.06
C VAL A 47 5.13 -18.17 4.51
N LEU A 48 6.02 -17.32 3.97
CA LEU A 48 7.42 -17.27 4.42
C LEU A 48 7.53 -16.85 5.91
N TRP A 49 6.73 -15.89 6.37
CA TRP A 49 6.66 -15.53 7.79
C TRP A 49 6.09 -16.64 8.67
N MET A 50 5.12 -17.41 8.15
CA MET A 50 4.60 -18.58 8.85
C MET A 50 5.69 -19.65 9.04
N ILE A 51 6.52 -19.88 8.02
CA ILE A 51 7.66 -20.81 8.07
C ILE A 51 8.70 -20.35 9.11
N LEU A 52 8.84 -19.05 9.33
CA LEU A 52 9.72 -18.44 10.33
C LEU A 52 9.13 -18.43 11.76
N GLN A 53 8.01 -19.13 12.00
CA GLN A 53 7.28 -19.14 13.29
C GLN A 53 6.78 -17.75 13.73
N ALA A 54 6.61 -16.82 12.79
CA ALA A 54 6.05 -15.48 13.01
C ALA A 54 4.55 -15.47 12.70
N GLU A 55 3.78 -16.24 13.47
CA GLU A 55 2.35 -16.50 13.21
C GLU A 55 1.50 -15.23 13.21
N PHE A 56 1.62 -14.41 14.26
CA PHE A 56 0.87 -13.16 14.37
C PHE A 56 1.13 -12.24 13.17
N LEU A 57 2.40 -12.06 12.82
CA LEU A 57 2.80 -11.16 11.74
C LEU A 57 2.33 -11.67 10.37
N SER A 58 2.40 -12.99 10.15
CA SER A 58 1.86 -13.66 8.95
C SER A 58 0.36 -13.39 8.80
N LEU A 59 -0.43 -13.59 9.86
CA LEU A 59 -1.87 -13.35 9.84
C LEU A 59 -2.22 -11.88 9.62
N VAL A 60 -1.50 -10.95 10.25
CA VAL A 60 -1.68 -9.51 10.04
C VAL A 60 -1.38 -9.11 8.59
N LEU A 61 -0.39 -9.73 7.94
CA LEU A 61 -0.10 -9.48 6.52
C LEU A 61 -1.30 -9.85 5.63
N ILE A 62 -2.00 -10.95 5.94
CA ILE A 62 -3.18 -11.36 5.19
C ILE A 62 -4.37 -10.45 5.51
N PHE A 63 -4.69 -10.21 6.77
CA PHE A 63 -5.88 -9.44 7.13
C PHE A 63 -5.78 -7.96 6.75
N VAL A 64 -4.65 -7.32 7.02
CA VAL A 64 -4.49 -5.87 6.79
C VAL A 64 -4.05 -5.59 5.37
N TYR A 65 -2.96 -6.20 4.90
CA TYR A 65 -2.42 -5.85 3.58
C TYR A 65 -3.25 -6.48 2.46
N VAL A 66 -3.45 -7.80 2.46
CA VAL A 66 -4.26 -8.45 1.41
C VAL A 66 -5.74 -8.10 1.56
N GLY A 67 -6.26 -8.15 2.79
CA GLY A 67 -7.68 -7.96 3.08
C GLY A 67 -8.15 -6.52 2.96
N ALA A 68 -7.59 -5.59 3.71
CA ALA A 68 -8.09 -4.20 3.75
C ALA A 68 -7.44 -3.30 2.68
N VAL A 69 -6.10 -3.23 2.67
CA VAL A 69 -5.37 -2.24 1.86
C VAL A 69 -5.45 -2.59 0.37
N MET A 70 -5.16 -3.85 0.00
CA MET A 70 -5.18 -4.25 -1.40
C MET A 70 -6.60 -4.25 -1.97
N THR A 71 -7.63 -4.70 -1.26
CA THR A 71 -9.00 -4.66 -1.79
C THR A 71 -9.45 -3.24 -2.07
N LEU A 72 -9.20 -2.30 -1.14
CA LEU A 72 -9.47 -0.87 -1.36
C LEU A 72 -8.69 -0.33 -2.58
N PHE A 73 -7.42 -0.71 -2.71
CA PHE A 73 -6.61 -0.33 -3.86
C PHE A 73 -7.18 -0.88 -5.18
N LEU A 74 -7.61 -2.15 -5.21
CA LEU A 74 -8.25 -2.76 -6.39
C LEU A 74 -9.55 -2.03 -6.77
N PHE A 75 -10.39 -1.66 -5.79
CA PHE A 75 -11.59 -0.85 -6.04
C PHE A 75 -11.24 0.51 -6.67
N VAL A 76 -10.25 1.20 -6.10
CA VAL A 76 -9.81 2.52 -6.60
C VAL A 76 -9.24 2.41 -8.01
N VAL A 77 -8.36 1.44 -8.25
CA VAL A 77 -7.72 1.22 -9.56
C VAL A 77 -8.75 0.85 -10.63
N MET A 78 -9.77 0.07 -10.29
CA MET A 78 -10.82 -0.30 -11.25
C MET A 78 -11.78 0.87 -11.55
N MET A 79 -12.09 1.69 -10.54
CA MET A 79 -12.94 2.87 -10.72
C MET A 79 -12.23 3.97 -11.54
N LEU A 80 -10.92 4.09 -11.36
CA LEU A 80 -10.12 5.00 -12.16
C LEU A 80 -10.00 4.42 -13.58
N ALA A 81 -10.71 5.02 -14.54
CA ALA A 81 -10.49 4.74 -15.95
C ALA A 81 -9.10 5.26 -16.32
N VAL A 82 -8.07 4.45 -16.05
CA VAL A 82 -6.71 4.72 -16.50
C VAL A 82 -6.71 4.44 -17.99
N ASP A 83 -7.06 5.46 -18.76
CA ASP A 83 -6.73 5.48 -20.17
C ASP A 83 -5.24 5.18 -20.25
N GLN A 84 -4.91 4.13 -20.98
CA GLN A 84 -3.56 3.77 -21.37
C GLN A 84 -3.08 4.87 -22.33
N VAL A 85 -3.03 6.12 -21.86
CA VAL A 85 -2.38 7.23 -22.51
C VAL A 85 -1.01 6.68 -22.79
N LYS A 86 -0.72 6.54 -24.09
CA LYS A 86 0.57 6.12 -24.60
C LYS A 86 1.59 7.05 -23.97
N LEU A 87 2.10 6.70 -22.78
CA LEU A 87 3.29 7.27 -22.22
C LEU A 87 4.36 6.84 -23.21
N GLN A 88 4.55 7.68 -24.23
CA GLN A 88 5.68 7.62 -25.11
C GLN A 88 6.87 7.53 -24.18
N ARG A 89 7.69 6.47 -24.36
CA ARG A 89 8.91 6.18 -23.59
C ARG A 89 9.99 7.24 -23.84
N VAL A 90 9.64 8.52 -23.87
CA VAL A 90 10.56 9.64 -24.02
C VAL A 90 11.26 9.83 -22.67
N GLY A 91 12.13 8.88 -22.30
CA GLY A 91 12.91 8.96 -21.06
C GLY A 91 13.22 7.63 -20.38
N PHE A 92 12.43 6.56 -20.57
CA PHE A 92 12.67 5.28 -19.87
C PHE A 92 14.06 4.71 -20.17
N TYR A 93 14.46 4.71 -21.45
CA TYR A 93 15.80 4.24 -21.85
C TYR A 93 16.94 5.14 -21.36
N ARG A 94 16.67 6.43 -21.13
CA ARG A 94 17.66 7.39 -20.62
C ARG A 94 18.00 7.14 -19.15
N PHE A 95 17.02 6.69 -18.35
CA PHE A 95 17.22 6.38 -16.93
C PHE A 95 17.54 4.91 -16.65
N LEU A 96 17.40 4.03 -17.65
CA LEU A 96 17.77 2.61 -17.54
C LEU A 96 19.21 2.36 -17.04
N PRO A 97 20.27 3.05 -17.54
CA PRO A 97 21.63 2.81 -17.04
C PRO A 97 21.80 3.23 -15.57
N VAL A 98 21.11 4.29 -15.14
CA VAL A 98 21.11 4.74 -13.74
C VAL A 98 20.40 3.71 -12.86
N ALA A 99 19.24 3.22 -13.29
CA ALA A 99 18.51 2.18 -12.58
C ALA A 99 19.32 0.88 -12.44
N LEU A 100 20.04 0.48 -13.49
CA LEU A 100 20.93 -0.68 -13.46
C LEU A 100 22.12 -0.47 -12.52
N PHE A 101 22.73 0.72 -12.53
CA PHE A 101 23.81 1.05 -11.60
C PHE A 101 23.34 0.94 -10.14
N VAL A 102 22.17 1.52 -9.82
CA VAL A 102 21.58 1.44 -8.46
C VAL A 102 21.26 -0.01 -8.08
N LEU A 103 20.69 -0.78 -9.01
CA LEU A 103 20.38 -2.20 -8.78
C LEU A 103 21.65 -3.01 -8.46
N ILE A 104 22.70 -2.87 -9.28
CA ILE A 104 23.96 -3.60 -9.09
C ILE A 104 24.63 -3.15 -7.79
N PHE A 105 24.62 -1.85 -7.49
CA PHE A 105 25.18 -1.32 -6.26
C PHE A 105 24.46 -1.86 -5.02
N MET A 106 23.13 -1.87 -5.03
CA MET A 106 22.31 -2.42 -3.95
C MET A 106 22.51 -3.93 -3.78
N LEU A 107 22.58 -4.69 -4.88
CA LEU A 107 22.91 -6.12 -4.84
C LEU A 107 24.33 -6.36 -4.32
N GLY A 108 25.30 -5.52 -4.69
CA GLY A 108 26.68 -5.58 -4.20
C GLY A 108 26.74 -5.38 -2.68
N ILE A 109 26.02 -4.39 -2.16
CA ILE A 109 25.91 -4.17 -0.70
C ILE A 109 25.24 -5.39 -0.03
N MET A 110 24.18 -5.93 -0.61
CA MET A 110 23.49 -7.10 -0.06
C MET A 110 24.42 -8.31 0.01
N VAL A 111 25.16 -8.62 -1.06
CA VAL A 111 26.13 -9.73 -1.08
C VAL A 111 27.31 -9.49 -0.14
N TYR A 112 27.76 -8.25 0.00
CA TYR A 112 28.81 -7.89 0.96
C TYR A 112 28.33 -8.04 2.42
N ALA A 113 27.12 -7.57 2.73
CA ALA A 113 26.54 -7.67 4.06
C ALA A 113 26.21 -9.12 4.46
N LEU A 114 25.79 -9.94 3.50
CA LEU A 114 25.50 -11.36 3.71
C LEU A 114 26.75 -12.25 3.67
N ASN A 115 27.92 -11.69 3.36
CA ASN A 115 29.14 -12.48 3.29
C ASN A 115 29.47 -13.08 4.66
N ALA A 116 29.89 -14.34 4.64
CA ALA A 116 30.12 -15.20 5.78
C ALA A 116 30.91 -14.55 6.92
N HIS A 117 31.87 -13.68 6.61
CA HIS A 117 32.71 -13.04 7.62
C HIS A 117 31.99 -12.02 8.51
N HIS A 118 30.91 -11.40 8.02
CA HIS A 118 30.06 -10.47 8.77
C HIS A 118 28.82 -11.18 9.35
N PHE A 119 28.34 -12.23 8.69
CA PHE A 119 27.09 -12.93 9.07
C PHE A 119 27.32 -14.16 9.97
N LEU A 120 28.39 -14.95 9.76
CA LEU A 120 28.68 -16.16 10.57
C LEU A 120 29.35 -15.86 11.92
N ALA A 121 29.75 -14.62 12.19
CA ALA A 121 30.24 -14.23 13.52
C ALA A 121 29.12 -14.29 14.58
N GLY A 122 27.85 -14.26 14.16
CA GLY A 122 26.68 -14.50 14.99
C GLY A 122 25.96 -15.77 14.56
N ASN A 123 26.46 -16.95 14.94
CA ASN A 123 25.73 -18.21 14.81
C ASN A 123 24.49 -18.20 15.73
N THR A 124 23.44 -17.48 15.35
CA THR A 124 22.09 -17.80 15.81
C THR A 124 21.56 -18.85 14.86
N ALA A 125 21.90 -20.12 15.13
CA ALA A 125 21.10 -21.21 14.57
C ALA A 125 19.64 -20.86 14.87
N LEU A 126 18.77 -20.90 13.85
CA LEU A 126 17.34 -20.71 14.04
C LEU A 126 16.86 -21.82 14.97
N THR A 127 16.87 -21.56 16.27
CA THR A 127 16.36 -22.48 17.28
C THR A 127 14.86 -22.47 17.10
N MET A 128 14.34 -23.51 16.46
CA MET A 128 12.91 -23.76 16.39
C MET A 128 12.33 -23.61 17.80
N GLN A 129 11.46 -22.62 17.99
CA GLN A 129 10.80 -22.43 19.27
C GLN A 129 9.95 -23.66 19.62
N PRO A 130 9.84 -24.00 20.91
CA PRO A 130 9.04 -25.14 21.36
C PRO A 130 7.56 -24.96 20.97
N ALA A 131 6.81 -26.07 20.84
CA ALA A 131 5.42 -26.05 20.40
C ALA A 131 4.45 -25.24 21.30
N ASN A 132 4.85 -24.95 22.55
CA ASN A 132 4.09 -24.11 23.49
C ASN A 132 4.47 -22.62 23.42
N TYR A 133 5.18 -22.19 22.38
CA TYR A 133 5.57 -20.80 22.22
C TYR A 133 4.38 -19.95 21.74
N ASP A 134 3.83 -19.14 22.65
CA ASP A 134 2.76 -18.20 22.33
C ASP A 134 3.32 -16.89 21.78
N ASN A 135 3.48 -16.84 20.46
CA ASN A 135 3.97 -15.65 19.76
C ASN A 135 3.03 -14.44 19.97
N VAL A 136 1.71 -14.67 19.94
CA VAL A 136 0.70 -13.60 20.05
C VAL A 136 0.72 -13.00 21.45
N GLY A 137 0.74 -13.83 22.48
CA GLY A 137 0.77 -13.39 23.88
C GLY A 137 2.03 -12.58 24.20
N MET A 138 3.20 -13.02 23.72
CA MET A 138 4.47 -12.31 23.94
C MET A 138 4.52 -10.95 23.26
N ILE A 139 4.08 -10.86 22.00
CA ILE A 139 3.98 -9.57 21.30
C ILE A 139 2.98 -8.66 22.03
N GLY A 140 1.85 -9.20 22.49
CA GLY A 140 0.86 -8.45 23.26
C GLY A 140 1.44 -7.86 24.55
N GLN A 141 2.16 -8.66 25.35
CA GLN A 141 2.82 -8.19 26.55
C GLN A 141 3.80 -7.06 26.25
N LEU A 142 4.64 -7.23 25.22
CA LEU A 142 5.65 -6.25 24.83
C LEU A 142 5.02 -4.92 24.34
N LEU A 143 3.92 -5.01 23.58
CA LEU A 143 3.18 -3.83 23.09
C LEU A 143 2.60 -3.00 24.24
N TYR A 144 2.11 -3.64 25.30
CA TYR A 144 1.45 -2.96 26.41
C TYR A 144 2.37 -2.70 27.62
N SER A 145 3.58 -3.26 27.65
CA SER A 145 4.59 -2.94 28.67
C SER A 145 5.59 -1.89 28.18
N ASP A 146 6.39 -2.23 27.18
CA ASP A 146 7.59 -1.47 26.81
C ASP A 146 7.30 -0.51 25.66
N TYR A 147 6.37 -0.89 24.77
CA TYR A 147 6.04 -0.15 23.54
C TYR A 147 4.69 0.56 23.61
N ILE A 148 4.24 0.93 24.81
CA ILE A 148 2.96 1.64 25.00
C ILE A 148 2.91 2.96 24.23
N TYR A 149 4.01 3.72 24.19
CA TYR A 149 4.06 5.00 23.48
C TYR A 149 3.86 4.84 21.95
N PRO A 150 4.57 3.93 21.24
CA PRO A 150 4.25 3.62 19.85
C PRO A 150 2.80 3.21 19.61
N VAL A 151 2.19 2.42 20.51
CA VAL A 151 0.78 2.01 20.38
C VAL A 151 -0.15 3.23 20.43
N GLU A 152 0.07 4.15 21.36
CA GLU A 152 -0.71 5.39 21.45
C GLU A 152 -0.54 6.28 20.21
N ILE A 153 0.69 6.40 19.71
CA ILE A 153 0.97 7.17 18.49
C ILE A 153 0.25 6.55 17.29
N VAL A 154 0.27 5.22 17.15
CA VAL A 154 -0.46 4.53 16.08
C VAL A 154 -1.96 4.75 16.21
N ALA A 155 -2.52 4.71 17.41
CA ALA A 155 -3.94 5.01 17.64
C ALA A 155 -4.30 6.45 17.22
N ALA A 156 -3.45 7.43 17.53
CA ALA A 156 -3.62 8.81 17.07
C ALA A 156 -3.52 8.93 15.53
N ILE A 157 -2.56 8.23 14.91
CA ILE A 157 -2.42 8.21 13.44
C ILE A 157 -3.67 7.61 12.78
N LEU A 158 -4.22 6.52 13.32
CA LEU A 158 -5.44 5.90 12.80
C LEU A 158 -6.66 6.84 12.93
N LEU A 159 -6.77 7.56 14.04
CA LEU A 159 -7.80 8.58 14.23
C LEU A 159 -7.68 9.68 13.15
N VAL A 160 -6.48 10.23 12.97
CA VAL A 160 -6.21 11.27 11.97
C VAL A 160 -6.46 10.75 10.55
N ALA A 161 -6.07 9.51 10.25
CA ALA A 161 -6.31 8.87 8.95
C ALA A 161 -7.81 8.74 8.67
N MET A 162 -8.62 8.34 9.66
CA MET A 162 -10.08 8.27 9.52
C MET A 162 -10.70 9.64 9.26
N ILE A 163 -10.34 10.65 10.06
CA ILE A 163 -10.81 12.03 9.87
C ILE A 163 -10.41 12.54 8.48
N SER A 164 -9.17 12.32 8.07
CA SER A 164 -8.66 12.75 6.76
C SER A 164 -9.41 12.06 5.62
N ALA A 165 -9.63 10.75 5.70
CA ALA A 165 -10.39 10.01 4.70
C ALA A 165 -11.83 10.50 4.57
N ILE A 166 -12.50 10.80 5.70
CA ILE A 166 -13.88 11.33 5.68
C ILE A 166 -13.91 12.73 5.07
N VAL A 167 -13.04 13.64 5.52
CA VAL A 167 -13.02 15.03 5.03
C VAL A 167 -12.67 15.11 3.54
N LEU A 168 -11.71 14.30 3.07
CA LEU A 168 -11.35 14.25 1.64
C LEU A 168 -12.42 13.53 0.80
N GLY A 169 -13.02 12.46 1.33
CA GLY A 169 -14.05 11.68 0.64
C GLY A 169 -15.40 12.40 0.55
N PHE A 170 -15.66 13.35 1.46
CA PHE A 170 -16.84 14.19 1.40
C PHE A 170 -16.65 15.29 0.35
N PHE A 171 -16.85 14.92 -0.91
CA PHE A 171 -16.91 15.87 -2.02
C PHE A 171 -18.00 16.90 -1.69
N GLY A 172 -17.56 18.11 -1.31
CA GLY A 172 -18.43 19.22 -0.97
C GLY A 172 -19.51 19.38 -2.03
N THR A 173 -20.72 19.67 -1.59
CA THR A 173 -21.86 19.91 -2.47
C THR A 173 -21.41 20.86 -3.59
N LYS A 174 -21.63 20.42 -4.84
CA LYS A 174 -21.14 21.08 -6.06
C LYS A 174 -21.15 22.59 -5.89
N LYS A 175 -20.04 23.27 -6.18
CA LYS A 175 -19.93 24.75 -6.18
C LYS A 175 -21.02 25.44 -7.04
N GLU A 176 -21.68 24.69 -7.93
CA GLU A 176 -22.81 25.12 -8.76
C GLU A 176 -24.19 24.68 -8.24
N ALA A 177 -24.29 24.06 -7.08
CA ALA A 177 -25.57 23.84 -6.43
C ALA A 177 -26.14 25.23 -6.09
N ARG A 178 -27.06 25.70 -6.92
CA ARG A 178 -27.77 26.96 -6.70
C ARG A 178 -28.65 26.79 -5.46
N TYR A 179 -28.08 27.09 -4.29
CA TYR A 179 -28.84 27.15 -3.06
C TYR A 179 -29.77 28.35 -3.13
N GLN A 180 -31.08 28.08 -3.13
CA GLN A 180 -32.06 29.14 -2.95
C GLN A 180 -32.02 29.60 -1.49
N LYS A 181 -31.44 30.78 -1.27
CA LYS A 181 -31.59 31.49 -0.01
C LYS A 181 -33.00 32.06 0.05
N VAL A 182 -33.90 31.37 0.76
CA VAL A 182 -35.32 31.75 0.89
C VAL A 182 -35.48 33.18 1.43
N ALA A 183 -34.58 33.61 2.33
CA ALA A 183 -34.56 34.97 2.85
C ALA A 183 -34.32 36.03 1.76
N ASP A 184 -33.42 35.75 0.81
CA ASP A 184 -33.15 36.65 -0.31
C ASP A 184 -34.31 36.64 -1.32
N GLN A 185 -35.00 35.50 -1.47
CA GLN A 185 -36.18 35.38 -2.33
C GLN A 185 -37.41 36.11 -1.80
N GLN A 186 -37.58 36.19 -0.49
CA GLN A 186 -38.68 36.95 0.13
C GLN A 186 -38.45 38.46 0.10
N ARG A 187 -37.19 38.92 0.01
CA ARG A 187 -36.83 40.34 -0.05
C ARG A 187 -36.94 40.97 -1.44
N VAL A 188 -37.25 40.18 -2.47
CA VAL A 188 -37.26 40.66 -3.87
C VAL A 188 -38.50 41.51 -4.16
N SER A 189 -38.29 42.80 -4.43
CA SER A 189 -39.32 43.76 -4.85
C SER A 189 -39.42 43.85 -6.39
N LYS A 190 -40.53 44.39 -6.92
CA LYS A 190 -40.80 44.51 -8.37
C LYS A 190 -39.66 45.21 -9.13
N ALA A 191 -39.03 46.21 -8.52
CA ALA A 191 -37.90 46.96 -9.09
C ALA A 191 -36.64 46.08 -9.29
N SER A 192 -36.39 45.13 -8.39
CA SER A 192 -35.21 44.23 -8.46
C SER A 192 -35.33 43.09 -9.48
N ARG A 193 -36.52 42.87 -10.07
CA ARG A 193 -36.75 41.81 -11.07
C ARG A 193 -36.58 42.27 -12.51
N LEU A 194 -36.50 43.58 -12.75
CA LEU A 194 -36.45 44.16 -14.09
C LEU A 194 -35.04 44.67 -14.38
N ARG A 195 -34.36 44.06 -15.35
CA ARG A 195 -33.12 44.58 -15.90
C ARG A 195 -33.45 45.35 -17.18
N ILE A 196 -33.45 46.67 -17.11
CA ILE A 196 -33.64 47.52 -18.28
C ILE A 196 -32.31 47.51 -19.05
N ILE A 197 -32.29 46.84 -20.19
CA ILE A 197 -31.13 46.82 -21.09
C ILE A 197 -31.36 47.95 -22.09
N ASN A 198 -30.45 48.92 -22.10
CA ASN A 198 -30.53 50.07 -23.00
C ASN A 198 -29.84 49.71 -24.31
N ASP A 199 -30.51 49.94 -25.44
CA ASP A 199 -30.06 49.47 -26.78
C ASP A 199 -28.84 50.26 -27.31
N LYS A 200 -28.45 51.34 -26.61
CA LYS A 200 -27.27 52.16 -26.90
C LYS A 200 -25.93 51.53 -26.52
N ASP A 201 -25.93 50.52 -25.65
CA ASP A 201 -24.72 49.84 -25.17
C ASP A 201 -24.37 48.59 -25.99
N ARG A 202 -25.02 48.42 -27.15
CA ARG A 202 -24.94 47.22 -28.01
C ARG A 202 -24.10 47.43 -29.29
N THR A 203 -23.46 48.59 -29.44
CA THR A 203 -22.54 48.91 -30.56
C THR A 203 -21.11 48.97 -30.08
#